data_AF-A0A9W8M615-F1
#
_entry.id   AF-A0A9W8M615-F1
#
_cell.length_a   1.000
_cell.length_b   1.000
_cell.length_c   1.000
_cell.angle_alpha   90.00
_cell.angle_beta   90.00
_cell.angle_gamma   90.00
#
_symmetry.space_group_name_H-M   'P 1'
#
loop_
_entity.id
_entity.type
_entity.pdbx_description
1 polymer ?
#
loop_
_entity_poly.entity_id
_entity_poly.type
_entity_poly.pdbx_seq_one_letter_code
_entity_poly.pdbx_strand_id
1 'polypeptide(L)'
;MGQTLSEPVVDKHSTNGGDERYIYGASAMQGWRISMEDAHTTVLRLGPEGEAAFFAVYDGHGGQTAAKFAGADLHDFIIKDKNYAAGDYAAAIKAGYLTADRVLQEKPEMTNDSSGCTAVCVLLAKDGSVYCGNAGDSRCIISTKGRAVALSHDHKPSDEIEFNRITSGGGFVEFGRVNGNLALSRAIGDFEFKNNRTLPAEKQIVTADPDVIKHELAADDEFLVIACDGIWDCMNNQQVVQFVHAKIAAGKKLDRICEEMMDECMAGESELGGVGCDNMTVVIVALLNGKTEEEWYAHVKSVADEAGLKASPKISKGSRGSSDPSSEESNALINAILSRVAQSPNDAVVEDDAKLSGVVDVTADVPDANIVDAVDPDVADEDKDVAAKPESQ
;
A
#
# COMPACT_ATOMS: atom_id res chain seq x y z
N MET A 1 -8.77 -10.56 -18.09
CA MET A 1 -8.99 -9.21 -18.64
C MET A 1 -10.47 -8.93 -18.52
N GLY A 2 -10.84 -7.81 -17.89
CA GLY A 2 -12.22 -7.42 -17.66
C GLY A 2 -12.93 -7.00 -18.96
N GLN A 3 -14.26 -6.94 -18.92
CA GLN A 3 -15.04 -6.41 -20.04
C GLN A 3 -14.79 -4.91 -20.19
N THR A 4 -14.67 -4.44 -21.43
CA THR A 4 -14.57 -3.01 -21.77
C THR A 4 -15.85 -2.52 -22.43
N LEU A 5 -16.11 -1.22 -22.30
CA LEU A 5 -17.22 -0.53 -22.96
C LEU A 5 -16.92 -0.28 -24.45
N SER A 6 -17.98 0.02 -25.22
CA SER A 6 -17.85 0.47 -26.61
C SER A 6 -17.27 1.88 -26.74
N GLU A 7 -17.41 2.69 -25.68
CA GLU A 7 -16.86 4.04 -25.55
C GLU A 7 -16.51 4.30 -24.07
N PRO A 8 -15.45 5.05 -23.75
CA PRO A 8 -15.05 5.30 -22.37
C PRO A 8 -16.00 6.28 -21.69
N VAL A 9 -16.24 6.09 -20.40
CA VAL A 9 -16.87 7.09 -19.53
C VAL A 9 -15.80 8.07 -19.07
N VAL A 10 -15.78 9.24 -19.70
CA VAL A 10 -14.73 10.27 -19.52
C VAL A 10 -15.05 11.31 -18.45
N ASP A 11 -16.23 11.22 -17.83
CA ASP A 11 -16.64 12.12 -16.75
C ASP A 11 -15.65 12.05 -15.58
N LYS A 12 -15.32 13.22 -15.05
CA LYS A 12 -14.35 13.40 -13.96
C LYS A 12 -15.07 13.71 -12.65
N HIS A 13 -14.74 12.98 -11.60
CA HIS A 13 -15.21 13.23 -10.25
C HIS A 13 -14.10 13.85 -9.41
N SER A 14 -13.97 15.17 -9.51
CA SER A 14 -12.87 15.91 -8.90
C SER A 14 -13.27 16.56 -7.57
N THR A 15 -12.36 16.51 -6.60
CA THR A 15 -12.45 17.26 -5.34
C THR A 15 -11.15 18.01 -5.08
N ASN A 16 -11.22 19.07 -4.29
CA ASN A 16 -10.05 19.80 -3.81
C ASN A 16 -10.35 20.41 -2.44
N GLY A 17 -9.29 20.74 -1.72
CA GLY A 17 -9.38 21.38 -0.42
C GLY A 17 -7.98 21.68 0.11
N GLY A 18 -7.91 22.36 1.24
CA GLY A 18 -6.63 22.62 1.89
C GLY A 18 -6.78 23.31 3.23
N ASP A 19 -5.68 23.32 3.97
CA ASP A 19 -5.46 24.08 5.18
C ASP A 19 -4.05 24.70 5.15
N GLU A 20 -3.61 25.27 6.27
CA GLU A 20 -2.29 25.91 6.42
C GLU A 20 -1.10 24.96 6.25
N ARG A 21 -1.31 23.64 6.24
CA ARG A 21 -0.27 22.61 6.12
C ARG A 21 -0.26 21.99 4.73
N TYR A 22 -1.44 21.69 4.19
CA TYR A 22 -1.58 20.91 2.97
C TYR A 22 -2.69 21.43 2.07
N ILE A 23 -2.48 21.32 0.76
CA ILE A 23 -3.53 21.54 -0.25
C ILE A 23 -3.59 20.27 -1.09
N TYR A 24 -4.78 19.84 -1.46
CA TYR A 24 -4.93 18.65 -2.29
C TYR A 24 -5.86 18.89 -3.47
N GLY A 25 -5.61 18.13 -4.52
CA GLY A 25 -6.56 17.84 -5.58
C GLY A 25 -6.70 16.33 -5.72
N ALA A 26 -7.91 15.86 -5.93
CA ALA A 26 -8.19 14.47 -6.23
C ALA A 26 -9.15 14.40 -7.42
N SER A 27 -9.00 13.38 -8.25
CA SER A 27 -9.95 13.12 -9.32
C SER A 27 -10.00 11.64 -9.65
N ALA A 28 -11.17 11.19 -10.10
CA ALA A 28 -11.44 9.82 -10.47
C ALA A 28 -12.23 9.76 -11.79
N MET A 29 -11.94 8.75 -12.62
CA MET A 29 -12.55 8.52 -13.92
C MET A 29 -12.73 7.02 -14.16
N GLN A 30 -13.91 6.62 -14.63
CA GLN A 30 -14.19 5.21 -14.94
C GLN A 30 -13.42 4.70 -16.15
N GLY A 31 -13.29 5.52 -17.21
CA GLY A 31 -12.58 5.13 -18.42
C GLY A 31 -13.31 4.00 -19.16
N TRP A 32 -12.55 2.99 -19.60
CA TRP A 32 -13.07 1.94 -20.48
C TRP A 32 -13.70 0.75 -19.75
N ARG A 33 -13.57 0.64 -18.43
CA ARG A 33 -14.19 -0.43 -17.64
C ARG A 33 -15.72 -0.26 -17.60
N ILE A 34 -16.43 -1.38 -17.46
CA ILE A 34 -17.91 -1.39 -17.35
C ILE A 34 -18.44 -0.83 -16.02
N SER A 35 -17.60 -0.81 -14.99
CA SER A 35 -17.87 -0.30 -13.63
C SER A 35 -16.74 0.62 -13.18
N MET A 36 -17.06 1.54 -12.26
CA MET A 36 -16.09 2.28 -11.47
C MET A 36 -15.98 1.61 -10.10
N GLU A 37 -14.85 0.94 -9.86
CA GLU A 37 -14.62 0.16 -8.63
C GLU A 37 -13.65 0.86 -7.67
N ASP A 38 -12.94 1.90 -8.12
CA ASP A 38 -12.07 2.71 -7.26
C ASP A 38 -12.84 3.54 -6.21
N ALA A 39 -12.15 3.82 -5.12
CA ALA A 39 -12.49 4.83 -4.13
C ALA A 39 -11.25 5.63 -3.69
N HIS A 40 -11.45 6.76 -3.01
CA HIS A 40 -10.38 7.51 -2.37
C HIS A 40 -10.85 8.20 -1.09
N THR A 41 -9.91 8.56 -0.23
CA THR A 41 -10.14 9.31 1.02
C THR A 41 -9.25 10.55 1.04
N THR A 42 -9.81 11.70 1.43
CA THR A 42 -9.07 12.96 1.62
C THR A 42 -9.50 13.63 2.93
N VAL A 43 -8.73 13.46 4.00
CA VAL A 43 -9.04 13.97 5.34
C VAL A 43 -7.90 14.87 5.82
N LEU A 44 -8.12 16.18 5.89
CA LEU A 44 -7.09 17.13 6.33
C LEU A 44 -6.89 17.14 7.85
N ARG A 45 -7.93 16.83 8.63
CA ARG A 45 -7.93 16.87 10.09
C ARG A 45 -8.40 15.53 10.61
N LEU A 46 -7.44 14.63 10.79
CA LEU A 46 -7.62 13.29 11.33
C LEU A 46 -7.12 13.25 12.79
N GLY A 47 -7.77 12.44 13.61
CA GLY A 47 -7.45 12.25 15.02
C GLY A 47 -8.27 13.15 15.96
N PRO A 48 -8.20 12.91 17.28
CA PRO A 48 -9.03 13.60 18.26
C PRO A 48 -8.86 15.13 18.29
N GLU A 49 -7.66 15.63 17.96
CA GLU A 49 -7.36 17.06 17.90
C GLU A 49 -7.32 17.58 16.45
N GLY A 50 -7.60 16.72 15.46
CA GLY A 50 -7.42 17.04 14.05
C GLY A 50 -5.95 17.27 13.68
N GLU A 51 -5.04 16.58 14.37
CA GLU A 51 -3.61 16.83 14.34
C GLU A 51 -2.89 16.19 13.14
N ALA A 52 -3.47 15.15 12.55
CA ALA A 52 -2.92 14.46 11.38
C ALA A 52 -3.71 14.76 10.11
N ALA A 53 -3.16 14.41 8.95
CA ALA A 53 -3.92 14.34 7.70
C ALA A 53 -3.79 12.92 7.10
N PHE A 54 -4.80 12.49 6.36
CA PHE A 54 -4.87 11.17 5.76
C PHE A 54 -5.41 11.23 4.33
N PHE A 55 -4.66 10.60 3.43
CA PHE A 55 -5.00 10.51 2.02
C PHE A 55 -4.83 9.07 1.56
N ALA A 56 -5.75 8.55 0.75
CA ALA A 56 -5.66 7.17 0.28
C ALA A 56 -6.38 6.97 -1.06
N VAL A 57 -5.92 5.97 -1.80
CA VAL A 57 -6.55 5.44 -3.01
C VAL A 57 -6.76 3.95 -2.82
N TYR A 58 -7.92 3.47 -3.26
CA TYR A 58 -8.34 2.07 -3.19
C TYR A 58 -8.78 1.66 -4.58
N ASP A 59 -8.01 0.80 -5.23
CA ASP A 59 -8.34 0.22 -6.53
C ASP A 59 -9.14 -1.06 -6.29
N GLY A 60 -10.41 -1.04 -6.66
CA GLY A 60 -11.33 -2.15 -6.43
C GLY A 60 -11.34 -3.14 -7.58
N HIS A 61 -11.50 -4.42 -7.25
CA HIS A 61 -11.66 -5.47 -8.24
C HIS A 61 -12.69 -6.51 -7.80
N GLY A 62 -13.39 -7.09 -8.78
CA GLY A 62 -14.45 -8.08 -8.49
C GLY A 62 -15.69 -7.45 -7.85
N GLY A 63 -15.83 -6.13 -7.95
CA GLY A 63 -16.87 -5.33 -7.31
C GLY A 63 -16.30 -4.17 -6.50
N GLN A 64 -17.14 -3.18 -6.22
CA GLN A 64 -16.76 -1.94 -5.52
C GLN A 64 -16.88 -2.00 -3.98
N THR A 65 -17.37 -3.11 -3.41
CA THR A 65 -17.78 -3.18 -2.00
C THR A 65 -16.58 -3.01 -1.06
N ALA A 66 -15.48 -3.75 -1.30
CA ALA A 66 -14.26 -3.64 -0.51
C ALA A 66 -13.65 -2.23 -0.58
N ALA A 67 -13.50 -1.65 -1.77
CA ALA A 67 -12.94 -0.31 -1.96
C ALA A 67 -13.78 0.78 -1.28
N LYS A 68 -15.12 0.72 -1.39
CA LYS A 68 -16.02 1.66 -0.72
C LYS A 68 -15.95 1.54 0.81
N PHE A 69 -15.87 0.32 1.33
CA PHE A 69 -15.71 0.09 2.76
C PHE A 69 -14.37 0.64 3.26
N ALA A 70 -13.26 0.31 2.60
CA ALA A 70 -11.95 0.81 2.97
C ALA A 70 -11.88 2.35 2.89
N GLY A 71 -12.44 2.94 1.82
CA GLY A 71 -12.51 4.40 1.66
C GLY A 71 -13.35 5.12 2.72
N ALA A 72 -14.35 4.45 3.28
CA ALA A 72 -15.17 4.99 4.37
C ALA A 72 -14.51 4.83 5.75
N ASP A 73 -13.89 3.68 6.03
CA ASP A 73 -13.63 3.26 7.41
C ASP A 73 -12.14 3.00 7.74
N LEU A 74 -11.23 2.85 6.77
CA LEU A 74 -9.84 2.45 7.05
C LEU A 74 -9.11 3.41 8.00
N HIS A 75 -9.16 4.70 7.72
CA HIS A 75 -8.54 5.74 8.56
C HIS A 75 -9.06 5.72 9.99
N ASP A 76 -10.33 5.36 10.15
CA ASP A 76 -11.02 5.25 11.43
C ASP A 76 -10.49 4.08 12.27
N PHE A 77 -10.22 2.94 11.65
CA PHE A 77 -9.57 1.82 12.32
C PHE A 77 -8.14 2.15 12.75
N ILE A 78 -7.40 2.90 11.93
CA ILE A 78 -6.02 3.31 12.24
C ILE A 78 -5.99 4.22 13.47
N ILE A 79 -6.82 5.26 13.54
CA ILE A 79 -6.80 6.19 14.69
C ILE A 79 -7.35 5.61 15.98
N LYS A 80 -8.23 4.61 15.90
CA LYS A 80 -8.81 3.93 17.07
C LYS A 80 -7.85 2.88 17.65
N ASP A 81 -6.83 2.48 16.91
CA ASP A 81 -5.85 1.53 17.40
C ASP A 81 -4.98 2.12 18.53
N LYS A 82 -4.65 1.27 19.51
CA LYS A 82 -3.86 1.68 20.68
C LYS A 82 -2.46 2.17 20.30
N ASN A 83 -1.88 1.70 19.20
CA ASN A 83 -0.54 2.10 18.76
C ASN A 83 -0.56 3.53 18.23
N TYR A 84 -1.68 4.00 17.66
CA TYR A 84 -1.82 5.40 17.23
C TYR A 84 -1.71 6.34 18.44
N ALA A 85 -2.43 6.02 19.52
CA ALA A 85 -2.36 6.79 20.77
C ALA A 85 -0.97 6.74 21.43
N ALA A 86 -0.20 5.68 21.18
CA ALA A 86 1.18 5.54 21.64
C ALA A 86 2.21 6.24 20.72
N GLY A 87 1.79 6.79 19.58
CA GLY A 87 2.69 7.39 18.58
C GLY A 87 3.42 6.38 17.69
N ASP A 88 3.10 5.08 17.79
CA ASP A 88 3.60 4.05 16.88
C ASP A 88 2.65 3.92 15.69
N TYR A 89 2.73 4.92 14.81
CA TYR A 89 1.86 5.03 13.64
C TYR A 89 2.05 3.89 12.64
N ALA A 90 3.25 3.32 12.54
CA ALA A 90 3.50 2.19 11.63
C ALA A 90 2.75 0.93 12.10
N ALA A 91 2.82 0.62 13.39
CA ALA A 91 2.04 -0.47 13.97
C ALA A 91 0.52 -0.19 13.89
N ALA A 92 0.10 1.06 14.08
CA ALA A 92 -1.31 1.46 13.95
C ALA A 92 -1.86 1.26 12.52
N ILE A 93 -1.08 1.61 11.50
CA ILE A 93 -1.44 1.39 10.09
C ILE A 93 -1.63 -0.11 9.82
N LYS A 94 -0.66 -0.95 10.22
CA LYS A 94 -0.77 -2.40 10.07
C LYS A 94 -2.00 -2.96 10.77
N ALA A 95 -2.21 -2.58 12.04
CA ALA A 95 -3.37 -3.01 12.82
C ALA A 95 -4.70 -2.55 12.20
N GLY A 96 -4.74 -1.33 11.66
CA GLY A 96 -5.91 -0.77 10.99
C GLY A 96 -6.30 -1.55 9.74
N TYR A 97 -5.33 -1.90 8.89
CA TYR A 97 -5.57 -2.73 7.69
C TYR A 97 -6.11 -4.11 8.04
N LEU A 98 -5.46 -4.82 8.97
CA LEU A 98 -5.90 -6.15 9.41
C LEU A 98 -7.27 -6.12 10.11
N THR A 99 -7.55 -5.05 10.86
CA THR A 99 -8.85 -4.85 11.50
C THR A 99 -9.94 -4.57 10.46
N ALA A 100 -9.67 -3.70 9.48
CA ALA A 100 -10.58 -3.41 8.40
C ALA A 100 -10.94 -4.70 7.63
N ASP A 101 -9.93 -5.50 7.27
CA ASP A 101 -10.12 -6.76 6.55
C ASP A 101 -11.00 -7.75 7.33
N ARG A 102 -10.73 -7.94 8.63
CA ARG A 102 -11.53 -8.82 9.49
C ARG A 102 -12.97 -8.30 9.64
N VAL A 103 -13.15 -7.01 9.88
CA VAL A 103 -14.50 -6.42 10.04
C VAL A 103 -15.29 -6.53 8.74
N LEU A 104 -14.65 -6.33 7.59
CA LEU A 104 -15.28 -6.52 6.29
C LEU A 104 -15.72 -7.98 6.10
N GLN A 105 -14.89 -8.96 6.49
CA GLN A 105 -15.25 -10.39 6.38
C GLN A 105 -16.51 -10.76 7.15
N GLU A 106 -16.76 -10.09 8.27
CA GLU A 106 -17.93 -10.32 9.14
C GLU A 106 -19.21 -9.66 8.61
N LYS A 107 -19.14 -8.81 7.57
CA LYS A 107 -20.29 -8.11 7.01
C LYS A 107 -21.17 -9.04 6.16
N PRO A 108 -22.51 -9.04 6.34
CA PRO A 108 -23.43 -9.85 5.54
C PRO A 108 -23.30 -9.63 4.03
N GLU A 109 -22.99 -8.40 3.62
CA GLU A 109 -22.76 -8.00 2.23
C GLU A 109 -21.66 -8.85 1.57
N MET A 110 -20.68 -9.35 2.33
CA MET A 110 -19.56 -10.15 1.83
C MET A 110 -19.88 -11.63 1.60
N THR A 111 -21.09 -12.11 1.94
CA THR A 111 -21.44 -13.54 1.84
C THR A 111 -21.32 -14.09 0.41
N ASN A 112 -21.64 -13.27 -0.60
CA ASN A 112 -21.55 -13.64 -2.03
C ASN A 112 -20.83 -12.56 -2.85
N ASP A 113 -20.03 -11.73 -2.18
CA ASP A 113 -19.27 -10.66 -2.80
C ASP A 113 -17.79 -11.07 -2.76
N SER A 114 -17.21 -11.23 -3.94
CA SER A 114 -15.81 -11.61 -4.11
C SER A 114 -14.90 -10.39 -4.27
N SER A 115 -15.38 -9.18 -3.96
CA SER A 115 -14.58 -7.99 -4.15
C SER A 115 -13.37 -7.96 -3.23
N GLY A 116 -12.30 -7.43 -3.79
CA GLY A 116 -11.13 -6.98 -3.06
C GLY A 116 -10.79 -5.57 -3.47
N CYS A 117 -9.82 -4.98 -2.77
CA CYS A 117 -9.21 -3.75 -3.21
C CYS A 117 -7.76 -3.65 -2.75
N THR A 118 -6.96 -2.98 -3.56
CA THR A 118 -5.70 -2.41 -3.09
C THR A 118 -6.00 -1.31 -2.07
N ALA A 119 -5.01 -0.96 -1.25
CA ALA A 119 -5.09 0.18 -0.37
C ALA A 119 -3.70 0.79 -0.19
N VAL A 120 -3.48 1.95 -0.83
CA VAL A 120 -2.33 2.80 -0.54
C VAL A 120 -2.81 4.03 0.22
N CYS A 121 -2.22 4.28 1.40
CA CYS A 121 -2.54 5.42 2.23
C CYS A 121 -1.29 6.20 2.62
N VAL A 122 -1.48 7.47 2.94
CA VAL A 122 -0.49 8.35 3.54
C VAL A 122 -1.08 8.99 4.78
N LEU A 123 -0.42 8.79 5.92
CA LEU A 123 -0.67 9.50 7.17
C LEU A 123 0.42 10.55 7.38
N LEU A 124 0.03 11.81 7.38
CA LEU A 124 0.88 12.96 7.70
C LEU A 124 0.70 13.28 9.18
N ALA A 125 1.64 12.86 10.01
CA ALA A 125 1.56 12.98 11.46
C ALA A 125 1.93 14.38 11.97
N LYS A 126 1.54 14.67 13.22
CA LYS A 126 1.75 15.96 13.89
C LYS A 126 3.23 16.34 14.04
N ASP A 127 4.11 15.35 14.10
CA ASP A 127 5.56 15.53 14.27
C ASP A 127 6.30 15.82 12.96
N GLY A 128 5.60 15.88 11.83
CA GLY A 128 6.21 16.04 10.50
C GLY A 128 6.63 14.72 9.86
N SER A 129 6.34 13.57 10.49
CA SER A 129 6.55 12.27 9.86
C SER A 129 5.48 11.98 8.82
N VAL A 130 5.89 11.41 7.69
CA VAL A 130 5.03 10.87 6.64
C VAL A 130 5.10 9.35 6.71
N TYR A 131 3.95 8.69 6.90
CA TYR A 131 3.86 7.23 6.86
C TYR A 131 3.05 6.81 5.65
N CYS A 132 3.61 6.00 4.76
CA CYS A 132 2.89 5.41 3.66
C CYS A 132 2.66 3.92 3.93
N GLY A 133 1.40 3.51 4.04
CA GLY A 133 1.00 2.11 4.10
C GLY A 133 0.53 1.64 2.72
N ASN A 134 1.03 0.51 2.22
CA ASN A 134 0.57 -0.06 0.96
C ASN A 134 0.27 -1.56 1.08
N ALA A 135 -0.88 -1.97 0.56
CA ALA A 135 -1.22 -3.35 0.27
C ALA A 135 -1.84 -3.41 -1.14
N GLY A 136 -1.13 -4.01 -2.09
CA GLY A 136 -1.52 -4.08 -3.50
C GLY A 136 -0.57 -3.33 -4.41
N ASP A 137 -1.04 -2.99 -5.60
CA ASP A 137 -0.28 -2.39 -6.72
C ASP A 137 -0.74 -0.98 -7.11
N SER A 138 -1.58 -0.34 -6.29
CA SER A 138 -1.59 1.12 -6.19
C SER A 138 -0.27 1.61 -5.60
N ARG A 139 0.09 2.87 -5.89
CA ARG A 139 1.42 3.40 -5.53
C ARG A 139 1.38 4.85 -5.04
N CYS A 140 2.29 5.16 -4.12
CA CYS A 140 2.57 6.50 -3.65
C CYS A 140 4.04 6.89 -3.91
N ILE A 141 4.24 8.14 -4.34
CA ILE A 141 5.54 8.79 -4.44
C ILE A 141 5.51 10.16 -3.76
N ILE A 142 6.69 10.65 -3.38
CA ILE A 142 6.95 12.04 -3.00
C ILE A 142 7.90 12.68 -4.00
N SER A 143 7.67 13.95 -4.35
CA SER A 143 8.60 14.77 -5.13
C SER A 143 9.51 15.54 -4.18
N THR A 144 10.82 15.36 -4.35
CA THR A 144 11.86 16.11 -3.63
C THR A 144 12.81 16.72 -4.65
N LYS A 145 12.85 18.06 -4.72
CA LYS A 145 13.66 18.80 -5.73
C LYS A 145 13.42 18.31 -7.17
N GLY A 146 12.16 18.06 -7.54
CA GLY A 146 11.80 17.58 -8.88
C GLY A 146 12.17 16.13 -9.19
N ARG A 147 12.63 15.36 -8.20
CA ARG A 147 12.89 13.92 -8.34
C ARG A 147 11.84 13.10 -7.62
N ALA A 148 11.39 12.03 -8.26
CA ALA A 148 10.51 11.06 -7.63
C ALA A 148 11.25 10.21 -6.61
N VAL A 149 10.68 10.08 -5.42
CA VAL A 149 11.08 9.14 -4.37
C VAL A 149 9.88 8.26 -4.08
N ALA A 150 10.03 6.94 -4.25
CA ALA A 150 8.96 5.99 -3.96
C ALA A 150 8.71 5.89 -2.45
N LEU A 151 7.44 5.95 -2.04
CA LEU A 151 7.02 5.72 -0.66
C LEU A 151 6.24 4.40 -0.50
N SER A 152 6.09 3.65 -1.59
CA SER A 152 5.54 2.30 -1.58
C SER A 152 6.19 1.43 -2.64
N HIS A 153 6.06 0.11 -2.47
CA HIS A 153 6.37 -0.89 -3.47
C HIS A 153 5.08 -1.62 -3.85
N ASP A 154 4.88 -1.86 -5.15
CA ASP A 154 3.75 -2.64 -5.63
C ASP A 154 3.92 -4.10 -5.20
N HIS A 155 2.83 -4.77 -4.85
CA HIS A 155 2.86 -6.14 -4.37
C HIS A 155 2.39 -7.12 -5.45
N LYS A 156 3.32 -7.54 -6.33
CA LYS A 156 3.03 -8.46 -7.41
C LYS A 156 3.33 -9.91 -7.00
N PRO A 157 2.54 -10.91 -7.45
CA PRO A 157 2.79 -12.32 -7.10
C PRO A 157 4.17 -12.86 -7.53
N SER A 158 4.82 -12.20 -8.50
CA SER A 158 6.17 -12.54 -8.98
C SER A 158 7.30 -12.04 -8.08
N ASP A 159 7.02 -11.12 -7.16
CA ASP A 159 8.03 -10.57 -6.27
C ASP A 159 8.49 -11.64 -5.28
N GLU A 160 9.79 -11.71 -4.99
CA GLU A 160 10.37 -12.83 -4.24
C GLU A 160 9.71 -13.05 -2.87
N ILE A 161 9.46 -11.98 -2.13
CA ILE A 161 8.82 -12.03 -0.80
C ILE A 161 7.37 -12.52 -0.92
N GLU A 162 6.64 -12.03 -1.92
CA GLU A 162 5.23 -12.37 -2.15
C GLU A 162 5.08 -13.82 -2.64
N PHE A 163 5.89 -14.21 -3.62
CA PHE A 163 5.97 -15.58 -4.14
C PHE A 163 6.24 -16.59 -3.02
N ASN A 164 7.20 -16.28 -2.14
CA ASN A 164 7.52 -17.12 -1.00
C ASN A 164 6.36 -17.21 0.01
N ARG A 165 5.66 -16.12 0.30
CA ARG A 165 4.44 -16.16 1.14
C ARG A 165 3.35 -17.02 0.49
N ILE A 166 3.06 -16.80 -0.79
CA ILE A 166 2.01 -17.51 -1.53
C ILE A 166 2.27 -19.02 -1.53
N THR A 167 3.48 -19.44 -1.88
CA THR A 167 3.85 -20.86 -1.93
C THR A 167 3.88 -21.50 -0.55
N SER A 168 4.43 -20.82 0.46
CA SER A 168 4.42 -21.28 1.85
C SER A 168 3.00 -21.34 2.44
N GLY A 169 2.09 -20.49 1.93
CA GLY A 169 0.68 -20.44 2.31
C GLY A 169 -0.19 -21.55 1.70
N GLY A 170 0.39 -22.37 0.80
CA GLY A 170 -0.29 -23.45 0.09
C GLY A 170 -0.88 -23.05 -1.27
N GLY A 171 -0.60 -21.84 -1.76
CA GLY A 171 -0.96 -21.38 -3.10
C GLY A 171 0.15 -21.59 -4.12
N PHE A 172 -0.07 -21.11 -5.34
CA PHE A 172 0.93 -21.11 -6.42
C PHE A 172 0.85 -19.82 -7.23
N VAL A 173 1.89 -19.55 -8.02
CA VAL A 173 1.91 -18.40 -8.95
C VAL A 173 2.01 -18.92 -10.37
N GLU A 174 1.04 -18.55 -11.20
CA GLU A 174 0.99 -18.95 -12.61
C GLU A 174 0.66 -17.72 -13.47
N PHE A 175 1.42 -17.49 -14.54
CA PHE A 175 1.31 -16.30 -15.40
C PHE A 175 1.30 -14.96 -14.62
N GLY A 176 2.08 -14.89 -13.54
CA GLY A 176 2.16 -13.71 -12.67
C GLY A 176 0.92 -13.51 -11.78
N ARG A 177 0.10 -14.55 -11.57
CA ARG A 177 -1.15 -14.47 -10.80
C ARG A 177 -1.20 -15.49 -9.66
N VAL A 178 -1.75 -15.08 -8.51
CA VAL A 178 -2.03 -15.99 -7.37
C VAL A 178 -3.08 -17.01 -7.82
N ASN A 179 -2.72 -18.29 -7.71
CA ASN A 179 -3.50 -19.44 -8.17
C ASN A 179 -4.00 -19.30 -9.63
N GLY A 180 -3.22 -18.62 -10.48
CA GLY A 180 -3.59 -18.34 -11.87
C GLY A 180 -4.71 -17.30 -12.06
N ASN A 181 -5.24 -16.72 -10.97
CA ASN A 181 -6.40 -15.83 -11.00
C ASN A 181 -6.03 -14.36 -10.71
N LEU A 182 -5.57 -14.05 -9.49
CA LEU A 182 -5.42 -12.66 -9.01
C LEU A 182 -4.06 -12.07 -9.39
N ALA A 183 -4.02 -10.87 -10.00
CA ALA A 183 -2.79 -10.24 -10.52
C ALA A 183 -1.95 -9.50 -9.47
N LEU A 184 -2.48 -9.37 -8.26
CA LEU A 184 -1.86 -8.75 -7.11
C LEU A 184 -1.79 -9.77 -5.97
N SER A 185 -0.92 -9.50 -4.99
CA SER A 185 -0.65 -10.45 -3.91
C SER A 185 -1.12 -9.96 -2.53
N ARG A 186 -1.48 -8.68 -2.40
CA ARG A 186 -2.01 -8.10 -1.15
C ARG A 186 -3.22 -7.23 -1.41
N ALA A 187 -4.27 -7.39 -0.61
CA ALA A 187 -5.53 -6.67 -0.74
C ALA A 187 -6.37 -6.76 0.54
N ILE A 188 -7.26 -5.79 0.75
CA ILE A 188 -8.41 -5.90 1.67
C ILE A 188 -9.55 -6.59 0.91
N GLY A 189 -10.29 -7.51 1.53
CA GLY A 189 -11.28 -8.36 0.86
C GLY A 189 -10.66 -9.65 0.32
N ASP A 190 -11.05 -10.11 -0.87
CA ASP A 190 -10.51 -11.33 -1.50
C ASP A 190 -10.55 -12.58 -0.59
N PHE A 191 -11.61 -12.73 0.20
CA PHE A 191 -11.65 -13.73 1.28
C PHE A 191 -11.54 -15.18 0.80
N GLU A 192 -11.84 -15.46 -0.48
CA GLU A 192 -11.60 -16.79 -1.07
C GLU A 192 -10.12 -17.22 -0.99
N PHE A 193 -9.19 -16.26 -0.98
CA PHE A 193 -7.75 -16.46 -0.86
C PHE A 193 -7.23 -16.41 0.60
N LYS A 194 -8.12 -16.25 1.59
CA LYS A 194 -7.76 -16.03 3.01
C LYS A 194 -8.29 -17.10 3.96
N ASN A 195 -8.51 -18.31 3.45
CA ASN A 195 -9.19 -19.39 4.18
C ASN A 195 -8.26 -20.39 4.89
N ASN A 196 -6.94 -20.16 4.90
CA ASN A 196 -6.03 -21.08 5.58
C ASN A 196 -6.11 -20.88 7.11
N ARG A 197 -6.89 -21.76 7.77
CA ARG A 197 -7.16 -21.72 9.22
C ARG A 197 -5.94 -21.93 10.12
N THR A 198 -4.82 -22.39 9.56
CA THR A 198 -3.60 -22.66 10.31
C THR A 198 -2.61 -21.50 10.25
N LEU A 199 -2.85 -20.52 9.39
CA LEU A 199 -1.99 -19.37 9.19
C LEU A 199 -2.65 -18.10 9.73
N PRO A 200 -1.85 -17.17 10.28
CA PRO A 200 -2.35 -15.85 10.63
C PRO A 200 -2.67 -15.03 9.36
N ALA A 201 -3.37 -13.91 9.51
CA ALA A 201 -3.86 -13.08 8.39
C ALA A 201 -2.71 -12.59 7.47
N GLU A 202 -1.57 -12.27 8.06
CA GLU A 202 -0.34 -11.80 7.40
C GLU A 202 0.31 -12.87 6.51
N LYS A 203 0.00 -14.16 6.75
CA LYS A 203 0.60 -15.30 6.04
C LYS A 203 -0.36 -15.98 5.07
N GLN A 204 -1.56 -15.45 4.87
CA GLN A 204 -2.47 -15.91 3.83
C GLN A 204 -1.85 -15.69 2.44
N ILE A 205 -2.30 -16.45 1.44
CA ILE A 205 -1.75 -16.36 0.08
C ILE A 205 -2.04 -14.99 -0.56
N VAL A 206 -3.17 -14.37 -0.22
CA VAL A 206 -3.42 -12.93 -0.35
C VAL A 206 -3.58 -12.36 1.04
N THR A 207 -2.90 -11.26 1.37
CA THR A 207 -2.97 -10.67 2.72
C THR A 207 -3.32 -9.19 2.68
N ALA A 208 -3.98 -8.70 3.73
CA ALA A 208 -4.19 -7.27 3.94
C ALA A 208 -3.03 -6.60 4.70
N ASP A 209 -2.00 -7.33 5.15
CA ASP A 209 -0.86 -6.76 5.87
C ASP A 209 -0.08 -5.78 4.97
N PRO A 210 -0.06 -4.48 5.29
CA PRO A 210 0.63 -3.50 4.47
C PRO A 210 2.12 -3.48 4.77
N ASP A 211 2.90 -3.15 3.75
CA ASP A 211 4.22 -2.57 3.98
C ASP A 211 4.05 -1.12 4.43
N VAL A 212 4.86 -0.66 5.38
CA VAL A 212 4.80 0.71 5.89
C VAL A 212 6.18 1.36 5.80
N ILE A 213 6.29 2.43 5.02
CA ILE A 213 7.49 3.25 4.89
C ILE A 213 7.30 4.54 5.68
N LYS A 214 8.30 4.89 6.49
CA LYS A 214 8.40 6.20 7.16
C LYS A 214 9.35 7.11 6.39
N HIS A 215 8.91 8.34 6.14
CA HIS A 215 9.72 9.43 5.61
C HIS A 215 9.63 10.65 6.53
N GLU A 216 10.76 11.30 6.80
CA GLU A 216 10.79 12.54 7.59
C GLU A 216 10.63 13.73 6.63
N LEU A 217 9.59 14.53 6.80
CA LEU A 217 9.30 15.63 5.88
C LEU A 217 10.46 16.64 5.88
N ALA A 218 11.03 16.85 4.70
CA ALA A 218 12.12 17.79 4.47
C ALA A 218 11.61 19.08 3.84
N ALA A 219 12.39 20.16 3.98
CA ALA A 219 12.03 21.48 3.44
C ALA A 219 11.93 21.51 1.90
N ASP A 220 12.60 20.56 1.24
CA ASP A 220 12.66 20.42 -0.21
C ASP A 220 11.62 19.44 -0.77
N ASP A 221 10.78 18.85 0.10
CA ASP A 221 9.66 18.04 -0.33
C ASP A 221 8.50 18.94 -0.80
N GLU A 222 7.95 18.59 -1.96
CA GLU A 222 7.09 19.48 -2.72
C GLU A 222 5.64 19.00 -2.68
N PHE A 223 5.41 17.76 -3.12
CA PHE A 223 4.10 17.14 -3.16
C PHE A 223 4.18 15.61 -3.12
N LEU A 224 3.08 15.00 -2.70
CA LEU A 224 2.81 13.57 -2.83
C LEU A 224 1.92 13.32 -4.04
N VAL A 225 2.07 12.15 -4.65
CA VAL A 225 1.08 11.60 -5.61
C VAL A 225 0.71 10.20 -5.17
N ILE A 226 -0.58 9.94 -5.06
CA ILE A 226 -1.17 8.64 -4.69
C ILE A 226 -2.13 8.27 -5.82
N ALA A 227 -1.94 7.12 -6.45
CA ALA A 227 -2.81 6.70 -7.56
C ALA A 227 -2.92 5.17 -7.67
N CYS A 228 -3.95 4.72 -8.38
CA CYS A 228 -4.12 3.32 -8.78
C CYS A 228 -3.27 2.96 -10.01
N ASP A 229 -3.22 1.68 -10.37
CA ASP A 229 -2.39 1.17 -11.46
C ASP A 229 -2.81 1.72 -12.83
N GLY A 230 -4.06 2.17 -12.99
CA GLY A 230 -4.54 2.86 -14.20
C GLY A 230 -3.68 4.07 -14.59
N ILE A 231 -3.00 4.71 -13.62
CA ILE A 231 -1.98 5.73 -13.87
C ILE A 231 -0.58 5.10 -14.04
N TRP A 232 -0.18 4.22 -13.12
CA TRP A 232 1.20 3.70 -13.04
C TRP A 232 1.57 2.73 -14.17
N ASP A 233 0.59 2.08 -14.80
CA ASP A 233 0.77 1.30 -16.03
C ASP A 233 1.10 2.19 -17.23
N CYS A 234 0.72 3.47 -17.18
CA CYS A 234 0.94 4.45 -18.25
C CYS A 234 2.21 5.28 -18.02
N MET A 235 2.52 5.59 -16.76
CA MET A 235 3.57 6.54 -16.38
C MET A 235 4.44 5.95 -15.27
N ASN A 236 5.76 6.02 -15.46
CA ASN A 236 6.69 5.76 -14.37
C ASN A 236 6.73 6.92 -13.35
N ASN A 237 7.35 6.67 -12.21
CA ASN A 237 7.42 7.62 -11.08
C ASN A 237 7.93 9.00 -11.50
N GLN A 238 9.03 9.06 -12.28
CA GLN A 238 9.62 10.33 -12.68
C GLN A 238 8.80 11.05 -13.76
N GLN A 239 8.12 10.32 -14.64
CA GLN A 239 7.18 10.91 -15.60
C GLN A 239 6.01 11.59 -14.87
N VAL A 240 5.47 10.97 -13.81
CA VAL A 240 4.41 11.59 -13.00
C VAL A 240 4.90 12.88 -12.36
N VAL A 241 6.08 12.87 -11.72
CA VAL A 241 6.68 14.09 -11.13
C VAL A 241 6.88 15.17 -12.19
N GLN A 242 7.46 14.82 -13.34
CA GLN A 242 7.67 15.76 -14.45
C GLN A 242 6.34 16.35 -14.95
N PHE A 243 5.30 15.53 -15.07
CA PHE A 243 3.98 16.00 -15.50
C PHE A 243 3.38 17.00 -14.52
N VAL A 244 3.39 16.67 -13.22
CA VAL A 244 2.86 17.55 -12.17
C VAL A 244 3.63 18.87 -12.14
N HIS A 245 4.97 18.82 -12.17
CA HIS A 245 5.83 20.00 -12.27
C HIS A 245 5.49 20.90 -13.47
N ALA A 246 5.37 20.31 -14.67
CA ALA A 246 5.03 21.05 -15.88
C ALA A 246 3.69 21.78 -15.76
N LYS A 247 2.67 21.13 -15.18
CA LYS A 247 1.33 21.72 -15.02
C LYS A 247 1.27 22.77 -13.91
N ILE A 248 1.98 22.58 -12.80
CA ILE A 248 2.13 23.58 -11.74
C ILE A 248 2.85 24.82 -12.29
N ALA A 249 3.93 24.65 -13.05
CA ALA A 249 4.65 25.75 -13.69
C ALA A 249 3.78 26.54 -14.68
N ALA A 250 2.77 25.88 -15.28
CA ALA A 250 1.74 26.47 -16.12
C ALA A 250 0.55 27.07 -15.34
N GLY A 251 0.59 27.05 -14.00
CA GLY A 251 -0.42 27.67 -13.12
C GLY A 251 -1.71 26.86 -12.99
N LYS A 252 -1.69 25.55 -13.23
CA LYS A 252 -2.86 24.68 -13.10
C LYS A 252 -3.11 24.29 -11.65
N LYS A 253 -4.39 24.26 -11.24
CA LYS A 253 -4.82 23.75 -9.94
C LYS A 253 -4.69 22.23 -9.86
N LEU A 254 -4.39 21.69 -8.68
CA LEU A 254 -4.11 20.27 -8.48
C LEU A 254 -5.22 19.32 -8.97
N ASP A 255 -6.49 19.67 -8.78
CA ASP A 255 -7.63 18.89 -9.30
C ASP A 255 -7.62 18.83 -10.83
N ARG A 256 -7.27 19.93 -11.50
CA ARG A 256 -7.13 19.97 -12.96
C ARG A 256 -5.91 19.21 -13.45
N ILE A 257 -4.83 19.18 -12.66
CA ILE A 257 -3.66 18.34 -12.96
C ILE A 257 -4.06 16.86 -12.91
N CYS A 258 -4.87 16.47 -11.93
CA CYS A 258 -5.41 15.11 -11.83
C CYS A 258 -6.24 14.73 -13.07
N GLU A 259 -7.18 15.60 -13.47
CA GLU A 259 -8.00 15.39 -14.67
C GLU A 259 -7.14 15.23 -15.94
N GLU A 260 -6.22 16.17 -16.17
CA GLU A 260 -5.35 16.17 -17.35
C GLU A 260 -4.39 14.96 -17.37
N MET A 261 -3.98 14.45 -16.19
CA MET A 261 -3.14 13.24 -16.10
C MET A 261 -3.90 12.00 -16.57
N MET A 262 -5.16 11.85 -16.15
CA MET A 262 -6.01 10.74 -16.60
C MET A 262 -6.30 10.80 -18.10
N ASP A 263 -6.54 12.00 -18.63
CA ASP A 263 -6.76 12.19 -20.08
C ASP A 263 -5.52 11.76 -20.90
N GLU A 264 -4.32 12.03 -20.39
CA GLU A 264 -3.08 11.63 -21.05
C GLU A 264 -2.86 10.11 -20.99
N CYS A 265 -3.19 9.49 -19.85
CA CYS A 265 -3.08 8.04 -19.62
C CYS A 265 -4.12 7.24 -20.41
N MET A 266 -5.32 7.77 -20.61
CA MET A 266 -6.42 7.06 -21.26
C MET A 266 -6.07 6.62 -22.68
N ALA A 267 -6.38 5.36 -23.00
CA ALA A 267 -6.21 4.83 -24.34
C ALA A 267 -7.24 5.44 -25.30
N GLY A 268 -6.81 5.73 -26.54
CA GLY A 268 -7.72 6.22 -27.59
C GLY A 268 -8.67 5.14 -28.12
N GLU A 269 -8.29 3.87 -27.97
CA GLU A 269 -9.04 2.68 -28.39
C GLU A 269 -8.86 1.59 -27.33
N SER A 270 -9.85 0.70 -27.17
CA SER A 270 -9.87 -0.33 -26.12
C SER A 270 -9.62 -1.75 -26.62
N GLU A 271 -9.19 -1.93 -27.88
CA GLU A 271 -9.05 -3.26 -28.49
C GLU A 271 -8.14 -4.15 -27.62
N LEU A 272 -8.77 -5.09 -26.91
CA LEU A 272 -8.20 -6.09 -25.99
C LEU A 272 -7.91 -5.66 -24.54
N GLY A 273 -8.36 -4.49 -24.06
CA GLY A 273 -8.29 -4.14 -22.63
C GLY A 273 -6.85 -3.96 -22.11
N GLY A 274 -6.07 -3.14 -22.81
CA GLY A 274 -4.65 -2.86 -22.52
C GLY A 274 -4.40 -1.63 -21.62
N VAL A 275 -3.15 -1.16 -21.64
CA VAL A 275 -2.69 0.04 -20.92
C VAL A 275 -3.60 1.23 -21.24
N GLY A 276 -4.05 1.95 -20.21
CA GLY A 276 -4.95 3.09 -20.34
C GLY A 276 -6.44 2.75 -20.51
N CYS A 277 -6.83 1.48 -20.34
CA CYS A 277 -8.24 1.04 -20.36
C CYS A 277 -8.86 0.86 -18.96
N ASP A 278 -8.16 1.26 -17.89
CA ASP A 278 -8.59 1.02 -16.52
C ASP A 278 -9.45 2.14 -15.93
N ASN A 279 -10.02 1.89 -14.75
CA ASN A 279 -10.38 2.96 -13.82
C ASN A 279 -9.12 3.76 -13.47
N MET A 280 -9.27 5.05 -13.24
CA MET A 280 -8.16 5.91 -12.89
C MET A 280 -8.55 6.81 -11.73
N THR A 281 -7.76 6.79 -10.67
CA THR A 281 -7.89 7.67 -9.51
C THR A 281 -6.52 8.19 -9.13
N VAL A 282 -6.43 9.51 -8.93
CA VAL A 282 -5.20 10.18 -8.50
C VAL A 282 -5.50 11.25 -7.47
N VAL A 283 -4.65 11.32 -6.45
CA VAL A 283 -4.63 12.34 -5.41
C VAL A 283 -3.25 12.98 -5.40
N ILE A 284 -3.20 14.31 -5.54
CA ILE A 284 -1.98 15.12 -5.42
C ILE A 284 -2.11 15.95 -4.15
N VAL A 285 -1.11 15.89 -3.27
CA VAL A 285 -1.07 16.64 -2.02
C VAL A 285 0.16 17.55 -2.00
N ALA A 286 -0.05 18.86 -2.05
CA ALA A 286 0.97 19.87 -1.86
C ALA A 286 1.40 19.94 -0.39
N LEU A 287 2.71 19.91 -0.16
CA LEU A 287 3.34 19.99 1.16
C LEU A 287 3.81 21.44 1.38
N LEU A 288 3.01 22.24 2.10
CA LEU A 288 3.26 23.68 2.17
C LEU A 288 4.52 24.02 2.97
N ASN A 289 4.88 23.24 3.98
CA ASN A 289 6.09 23.47 4.79
C ASN A 289 6.20 24.93 5.30
N GLY A 290 5.07 25.48 5.77
CA GLY A 290 4.96 26.85 6.28
C GLY A 290 4.84 27.95 5.21
N LYS A 291 4.84 27.62 3.92
CA LYS A 291 4.60 28.54 2.81
C LYS A 291 3.10 28.81 2.61
N THR A 292 2.73 29.97 2.07
CA THR A 292 1.39 30.14 1.49
C THR A 292 1.23 29.29 0.22
N GLU A 293 0.00 29.14 -0.28
CA GLU A 293 -0.25 28.48 -1.57
C GLU A 293 0.57 29.15 -2.69
N GLU A 294 0.55 30.48 -2.78
CA GLU A 294 1.27 31.22 -3.81
C GLU A 294 2.79 31.02 -3.73
N GLU A 295 3.33 31.05 -2.52
CA GLU A 295 4.75 30.79 -2.27
C GLU A 295 5.14 29.36 -2.62
N TRP A 296 4.27 28.39 -2.33
CA TRP A 296 4.49 26.99 -2.70
C TRP A 296 4.46 26.79 -4.21
N TYR A 297 3.47 27.34 -4.94
CA TYR A 297 3.44 27.29 -6.41
C TYR A 297 4.68 27.96 -7.03
N ALA A 298 5.13 29.09 -6.47
CA ALA A 298 6.34 29.77 -6.92
C ALA A 298 7.60 28.91 -6.69
N HIS A 299 7.67 28.22 -5.55
CA HIS A 299 8.77 27.31 -5.23
C HIS A 299 8.84 26.13 -6.20
N VAL A 300 7.74 25.40 -6.39
CA VAL A 300 7.69 24.26 -7.32
C VAL A 300 8.00 24.70 -8.75
N LYS A 301 7.53 25.89 -9.17
CA LYS A 301 7.91 26.47 -10.45
C LYS A 301 9.41 26.72 -10.57
N SER A 302 10.07 27.26 -9.53
CA SER A 302 11.53 27.44 -9.53
C SER A 302 12.26 26.09 -9.69
N VAL A 303 11.79 25.06 -9.00
CA VAL A 303 12.35 23.71 -9.13
C VAL A 303 12.16 23.17 -10.56
N ALA A 304 10.99 23.37 -11.16
CA ALA A 304 10.74 22.99 -12.55
C ALA A 304 11.66 23.73 -13.54
N ASP A 305 11.96 25.00 -13.30
CA ASP A 305 12.91 25.81 -14.07
C ASP A 305 14.34 25.25 -13.96
N GLU A 306 14.79 24.95 -12.75
CA GLU A 306 16.15 24.48 -12.45
C GLU A 306 16.39 23.05 -12.94
N ALA A 307 15.41 22.16 -12.78
CA ALA A 307 15.48 20.75 -13.16
C ALA A 307 15.08 20.48 -14.62
N GLY A 308 14.61 21.50 -15.36
CA GLY A 308 14.18 21.36 -16.76
C GLY A 308 12.86 20.61 -16.95
N LEU A 309 11.95 20.65 -15.97
CA LEU A 309 10.69 19.89 -15.91
C LEU A 309 9.48 20.64 -16.47
N LYS A 310 9.69 21.67 -17.29
CA LYS A 310 8.61 22.50 -17.86
C LYS A 310 7.78 21.84 -18.96
N ALA A 311 8.33 20.81 -19.59
CA ALA A 311 7.65 20.08 -20.64
C ALA A 311 7.04 18.81 -20.06
N SER A 312 5.79 18.51 -20.42
CA SER A 312 5.17 17.22 -20.11
C SER A 312 6.02 16.07 -20.69
N PRO A 313 6.12 14.93 -19.97
CA PRO A 313 6.85 13.77 -20.46
C PRO A 313 6.18 13.22 -21.72
N LYS A 314 6.96 12.54 -22.57
CA LYS A 314 6.38 11.68 -23.61
C LYS A 314 5.89 10.39 -22.96
N ILE A 315 4.60 10.09 -23.14
CA ILE A 315 3.99 8.85 -22.65
C ILE A 315 3.95 7.85 -23.81
N SER A 316 4.64 6.72 -23.66
CA SER A 316 4.58 5.64 -24.66
C SER A 316 3.39 4.74 -24.34
N LYS A 317 2.34 4.78 -25.17
CA LYS A 317 1.18 3.88 -25.08
C LYS A 317 1.50 2.49 -25.67
N GLY A 318 2.57 1.85 -25.18
CA GLY A 318 3.11 0.60 -25.73
C GLY A 318 2.37 -0.65 -25.26
N SER A 319 2.21 -1.64 -26.16
CA SER A 319 1.71 -2.99 -25.82
C SER A 319 2.60 -3.65 -24.77
N ARG A 320 2.03 -4.29 -23.74
CA ARG A 320 2.73 -5.02 -22.66
C ARG A 320 3.98 -5.73 -23.16
N GLY A 321 5.13 -5.10 -22.96
CA GLY A 321 6.44 -5.71 -23.08
C GLY A 321 6.87 -6.13 -21.68
N SER A 322 7.09 -7.42 -21.47
CA SER A 322 7.68 -7.99 -20.25
C SER A 322 9.12 -7.51 -20.09
N SER A 323 9.31 -6.32 -19.54
CA SER A 323 10.58 -5.85 -18.99
C SER A 323 10.29 -4.60 -18.19
N ASP A 324 10.16 -4.79 -16.88
CA ASP A 324 9.92 -3.74 -15.91
C ASP A 324 11.20 -2.89 -15.69
N PRO A 325 11.22 -1.60 -16.09
CA PRO A 325 12.38 -0.73 -15.88
C PRO A 325 12.61 -0.40 -14.39
N SER A 326 11.60 -0.58 -13.53
CA SER A 326 11.70 -0.25 -12.10
C SER A 326 12.59 -1.22 -11.32
N SER A 327 12.79 -2.43 -11.86
CA SER A 327 13.64 -3.45 -11.27
C SER A 327 15.13 -3.13 -11.38
N GLU A 328 15.60 -2.50 -12.46
CA GLU A 328 17.04 -2.20 -12.63
C GLU A 328 17.51 -1.05 -11.75
N GLU A 329 16.72 0.02 -11.59
CA GLU A 329 17.08 1.18 -10.76
C GLU A 329 16.94 0.88 -9.25
N SER A 330 15.90 0.12 -8.85
CA SER A 330 15.72 -0.29 -7.46
C SER A 330 16.80 -1.28 -7.01
N ASN A 331 17.20 -2.21 -7.89
CA ASN A 331 18.30 -3.14 -7.61
C ASN A 331 19.65 -2.42 -7.56
N ALA A 332 19.87 -1.36 -8.34
CA ALA A 332 21.11 -0.58 -8.26
C ALA A 332 21.26 0.16 -6.92
N LEU A 333 20.17 0.73 -6.38
CA LEU A 333 20.18 1.41 -5.09
C LEU A 333 20.33 0.43 -3.91
N ILE A 334 19.62 -0.71 -3.95
CA ILE A 334 19.72 -1.75 -2.92
C ILE A 334 21.12 -2.38 -2.92
N ASN A 335 21.69 -2.69 -4.09
CA ASN A 335 23.05 -3.22 -4.20
C ASN A 335 24.12 -2.18 -3.80
N ALA A 336 23.88 -0.89 -4.02
CA ALA A 336 24.75 0.19 -3.53
C ALA A 336 24.67 0.37 -2.00
N ILE A 337 23.53 0.07 -1.38
CA ILE A 337 23.37 0.06 0.09
C ILE A 337 24.05 -1.18 0.70
N LEU A 338 23.85 -2.37 0.12
CA LEU A 338 24.44 -3.62 0.60
C LEU A 338 25.98 -3.64 0.47
N SER A 339 26.53 -3.08 -0.61
CA SER A 339 27.98 -2.97 -0.79
C SER A 339 28.66 -1.97 0.16
N ARG A 340 27.94 -0.97 0.68
CA ARG A 340 28.43 -0.03 1.70
C ARG A 340 28.42 -0.62 3.11
N VAL A 341 27.51 -1.54 3.40
CA VAL A 341 27.48 -2.28 4.68
C VAL A 341 28.61 -3.34 4.73
N ALA A 342 29.05 -3.85 3.58
CA ALA A 342 30.13 -4.84 3.48
C ALA A 342 31.55 -4.25 3.56
N GLN A 343 31.72 -2.92 3.66
CA GLN A 343 33.03 -2.28 3.70
C GLN A 343 33.18 -1.32 4.88
N SER A 344 33.47 -1.89 6.06
CA SER A 344 34.40 -1.25 7.00
C SER A 344 35.29 -2.31 7.66
N PRO A 345 36.58 -2.02 7.84
CA PRO A 345 37.59 -3.04 8.08
C PRO A 345 37.79 -3.28 9.58
N ASN A 346 38.08 -4.52 9.95
CA ASN A 346 39.00 -4.76 11.05
C ASN A 346 39.92 -5.94 10.70
N ASP A 347 41.19 -5.59 10.58
CA ASP A 347 42.34 -6.45 10.39
C ASP A 347 42.68 -7.25 11.64
N ALA A 348 43.13 -8.50 11.39
CA ALA A 348 44.25 -9.22 12.01
C ALA A 348 44.18 -9.52 13.53
N VAL A 349 44.73 -10.60 14.11
CA VAL A 349 45.86 -11.52 13.87
C VAL A 349 45.47 -12.79 14.71
N VAL A 350 45.82 -14.06 14.49
CA VAL A 350 47.14 -14.73 14.56
C VAL A 350 46.94 -16.21 14.18
N GLU A 351 47.75 -16.70 13.24
CA GLU A 351 48.07 -18.11 13.06
C GLU A 351 49.02 -18.57 14.19
N ASP A 352 48.77 -19.73 14.80
CA ASP A 352 49.88 -20.50 15.36
C ASP A 352 49.62 -22.01 15.22
N ASP A 353 50.67 -22.69 14.82
CA ASP A 353 50.71 -24.04 14.28
C ASP A 353 50.94 -25.11 15.36
N ALA A 354 50.43 -26.32 15.06
CA ALA A 354 50.89 -27.63 15.54
C ALA A 354 50.79 -28.03 17.03
N LYS A 355 50.01 -29.09 17.30
CA LYS A 355 50.56 -30.40 17.74
C LYS A 355 49.51 -31.53 17.76
N LEU A 356 49.87 -32.64 17.11
CA LEU A 356 49.27 -33.97 17.24
C LEU A 356 49.30 -34.47 18.69
N SER A 357 48.23 -35.14 19.13
CA SER A 357 48.21 -36.54 19.60
C SER A 357 46.99 -36.81 20.50
N GLY A 358 46.43 -38.02 20.44
CA GLY A 358 45.60 -38.54 21.51
C GLY A 358 44.24 -39.08 21.09
N VAL A 359 44.24 -40.28 20.54
CA VAL A 359 43.08 -41.19 20.52
C VAL A 359 42.60 -41.45 21.94
N VAL A 360 41.31 -41.25 22.25
CA VAL A 360 40.54 -42.18 23.09
C VAL A 360 39.06 -42.09 22.78
N ASP A 361 38.51 -43.23 22.39
CA ASP A 361 37.10 -43.59 22.33
C ASP A 361 36.59 -43.86 23.75
N VAL A 362 35.45 -43.28 24.14
CA VAL A 362 34.66 -43.78 25.28
C VAL A 362 33.18 -43.46 25.10
N THR A 363 32.46 -44.55 24.90
CA THR A 363 31.02 -44.79 25.06
C THR A 363 30.50 -44.48 26.48
N ALA A 364 29.16 -44.45 26.60
CA ALA A 364 28.31 -44.42 27.80
C ALA A 364 27.86 -43.00 28.22
N ASP A 365 26.66 -42.73 28.70
CA ASP A 365 25.45 -43.54 28.94
C ASP A 365 24.31 -42.52 29.10
N VAL A 366 23.12 -42.84 28.57
CA VAL A 366 21.87 -42.11 28.85
C VAL A 366 21.08 -42.95 29.86
N PRO A 367 20.61 -42.38 30.98
CA PRO A 367 19.50 -42.97 31.71
C PRO A 367 18.22 -42.15 31.50
N ASP A 368 17.25 -42.83 30.89
CA ASP A 368 15.82 -42.57 31.02
C ASP A 368 15.40 -42.62 32.49
N ALA A 369 14.50 -41.72 32.88
CA ALA A 369 13.65 -41.88 34.05
C ALA A 369 12.25 -41.35 33.75
N ASN A 370 11.37 -42.25 33.33
CA ASN A 370 9.94 -42.19 33.64
C ASN A 370 9.75 -42.48 35.14
N ILE A 371 8.72 -41.89 35.77
CA ILE A 371 7.70 -42.59 36.58
C ILE A 371 6.72 -41.59 37.26
N VAL A 372 5.48 -41.62 36.75
CA VAL A 372 4.13 -41.69 37.36
C VAL A 372 3.54 -40.63 38.31
N ASP A 373 2.34 -40.19 37.91
CA ASP A 373 1.03 -40.15 38.58
C ASP A 373 0.91 -39.91 40.09
N ALA A 374 0.07 -38.91 40.42
CA ALA A 374 -0.93 -39.04 41.48
C ALA A 374 -2.19 -38.22 41.13
N VAL A 375 -3.28 -38.95 40.97
CA VAL A 375 -4.71 -38.54 40.96
C VAL A 375 -5.09 -38.17 42.41
N ASP A 376 -6.04 -37.26 42.70
CA ASP A 376 -7.47 -37.54 42.97
C ASP A 376 -8.01 -36.45 43.97
N PRO A 377 -9.29 -36.38 44.37
CA PRO A 377 -10.39 -35.69 43.67
C PRO A 377 -11.28 -34.82 44.60
N ASP A 378 -12.47 -34.46 44.08
CA ASP A 378 -13.76 -34.28 44.81
C ASP A 378 -13.97 -33.00 45.65
N VAL A 379 -15.15 -32.36 45.73
CA VAL A 379 -16.51 -32.63 45.19
C VAL A 379 -17.38 -31.39 45.45
N ALA A 380 -18.20 -31.04 44.45
CA ALA A 380 -19.65 -30.70 44.49
C ALA A 380 -20.20 -29.65 45.51
N ASP A 381 -21.39 -29.08 45.36
CA ASP A 381 -22.50 -29.26 44.43
C ASP A 381 -23.50 -28.10 44.59
N GLU A 382 -24.45 -28.04 43.66
CA GLU A 382 -25.87 -27.64 43.85
C GLU A 382 -26.21 -26.16 44.16
N ASP A 383 -27.30 -25.56 43.64
CA ASP A 383 -28.30 -25.92 42.63
C ASP A 383 -29.28 -24.73 42.46
N LYS A 384 -30.09 -24.79 41.39
CA LYS A 384 -31.49 -24.30 41.26
C LYS A 384 -31.86 -22.85 40.87
N ASP A 385 -32.31 -22.77 39.62
CA ASP A 385 -33.69 -22.44 39.16
C ASP A 385 -34.36 -21.11 39.57
N VAL A 386 -34.92 -20.38 38.59
CA VAL A 386 -36.36 -20.39 38.21
C VAL A 386 -36.64 -19.30 37.15
N ALA A 387 -37.49 -19.67 36.20
CA ALA A 387 -37.99 -18.94 35.03
C ALA A 387 -38.91 -17.72 35.29
N ALA A 388 -39.09 -16.85 34.27
CA ALA A 388 -40.39 -16.52 33.63
C ALA A 388 -40.30 -15.30 32.67
N LYS A 389 -41.08 -15.35 31.57
CA LYS A 389 -41.28 -14.35 30.50
C LYS A 389 -42.27 -13.20 30.94
N PRO A 390 -42.93 -12.46 30.01
CA PRO A 390 -42.57 -11.16 29.40
C PRO A 390 -43.61 -10.05 29.71
N GLU A 391 -43.44 -8.80 29.25
CA GLU A 391 -44.53 -7.97 28.68
C GLU A 391 -44.08 -6.59 28.18
N SER A 392 -44.87 -6.10 27.24
CA SER A 392 -44.85 -4.84 26.49
C SER A 392 -44.89 -3.55 27.31
N GLN A 393 -44.29 -2.48 26.75
CA GLN A 393 -44.98 -1.21 26.46
C GLN A 393 -44.27 -0.46 25.34
#